data_AF-A0A1Q6RQ18-F1
#
_entry.id   AF-A0A1Q6RQ18-F1
#
_cell.length_a   1.000
_cell.length_b   1.000
_cell.length_c   1.000
_cell.angle_alpha   90.00
_cell.angle_beta   90.00
_cell.angle_gamma   90.00
#
_symmetry.space_group_name_H-M   'P 1'
#
loop_
_entity.id
_entity.type
_entity.pdbx_description
1 polymer ?
#
loop_
_entity_poly.entity_id
_entity_poly.type
_entity_poly.pdbx_seq_one_letter_code
_entity_poly.pdbx_strand_id
1 'polypeptide(L)'
;MEEEMKTMTKRTAVAALTGVMAVGMLTGCGEKKLDGTKTVATVDGTEIPLGIVSLSVREGQAQTEAMYKSFMGGQDYSIWSMDAKDGKTYGEQAVEQSLKDVELMYIMKEKAADYNVEVTDDDEQKIADAAAAFMAANSEETLQELAVSEDQVKTYLELQTYKSRMHDPLIADVDKDVSDEEAQQSSFDYVSISTADLSDDEIKQKKEDAQKILDDLKAAGSDGDLNEIAKSVDDSYSSVSGTFDANEDAAKEDSDEESDSSSSSSAYPDEVMKVLRTLKDGEIGPDVIETDTSYYVVKLDKVNDEEATETKKQSIISTRENKLYTDTTEKWLDDADINVEKKVLKTLKVTDNHKFSIATATPEPTEEAAATETPEVTEAAEETEATATPEATEETEATTTPEVTEAAS
;
A
#
# COMPACT_ATOMS: atom_id res chain seq x y z
N MET A 1 31.82 -32.84 17.40
CA MET A 1 31.45 -32.56 16.00
C MET A 1 30.35 -31.52 16.09
N GLU A 2 30.58 -30.25 16.47
CA GLU A 2 31.69 -29.33 16.15
C GLU A 2 32.02 -29.36 14.65
N GLU A 3 31.85 -28.20 14.01
CA GLU A 3 31.90 -27.91 12.56
C GLU A 3 30.62 -28.31 11.79
N GLU A 4 29.87 -27.46 11.09
CA GLU A 4 30.06 -26.08 10.61
C GLU A 4 28.73 -25.31 10.75
N MET A 5 28.67 -24.31 11.63
CA MET A 5 27.67 -23.25 11.55
C MET A 5 28.40 -22.05 10.94
N LYS A 6 28.63 -22.12 9.62
CA LYS A 6 29.12 -20.97 8.86
C LYS A 6 28.00 -19.94 8.84
N THR A 7 28.17 -18.90 9.64
CA THR A 7 27.50 -17.62 9.52
C THR A 7 27.67 -17.11 8.08
N MET A 8 26.77 -17.49 7.19
CA MET A 8 26.55 -16.78 5.95
C MET A 8 25.68 -15.59 6.31
N THR A 9 26.34 -14.50 6.71
CA THR A 9 25.78 -13.15 6.62
C THR A 9 25.41 -12.97 5.15
N LYS A 10 24.16 -13.26 4.80
CA LYS A 10 23.63 -12.95 3.47
C LYS A 10 23.73 -11.43 3.36
N ARG A 11 24.65 -10.95 2.52
CA ARG A 11 24.65 -9.56 2.07
C ARG A 11 23.41 -9.42 1.20
N THR A 12 22.28 -9.05 1.80
CA THR A 12 21.07 -8.70 1.07
C THR A 12 21.42 -7.45 0.27
N ALA A 13 21.64 -7.63 -1.03
CA ALA A 13 21.91 -6.53 -1.95
C ALA A 13 20.58 -5.79 -2.18
N VAL A 14 20.36 -4.70 -1.46
CA VAL A 14 19.22 -3.80 -1.71
C VAL A 14 19.61 -2.87 -2.87
N ALA A 15 18.77 -2.84 -3.90
CA ALA A 15 19.02 -2.17 -5.18
C ALA A 15 19.12 -0.64 -5.06
N ALA A 16 19.83 -0.03 -6.03
CA ALA A 16 20.04 1.40 -6.15
C ALA A 16 18.78 2.12 -6.64
N LEU A 17 18.44 3.23 -5.99
CA LEU A 17 17.19 3.97 -6.13
C LEU A 17 17.34 5.10 -7.16
N THR A 18 16.63 5.02 -8.29
CA THR A 18 16.53 6.15 -9.25
C THR A 18 15.12 6.30 -9.79
N GLY A 19 14.38 7.27 -9.27
CA GLY A 19 13.10 7.71 -9.81
C GLY A 19 12.94 9.22 -9.66
N VAL A 20 13.13 9.99 -10.73
CA VAL A 20 12.88 11.44 -10.76
C VAL A 20 11.43 11.68 -11.20
N MET A 21 10.59 12.24 -10.33
CA MET A 21 9.26 12.73 -10.73
C MET A 21 9.30 14.18 -11.19
N ALA A 22 8.49 14.49 -12.21
CA ALA A 22 8.51 15.73 -12.99
C ALA A 22 8.01 16.99 -12.24
N VAL A 23 8.55 18.14 -12.68
CA VAL A 23 8.48 19.50 -12.10
C VAL A 23 7.10 20.17 -12.27
N GLY A 24 6.65 20.90 -11.23
CA GLY A 24 5.61 21.93 -11.31
C GLY A 24 6.15 23.29 -10.85
N MET A 25 5.75 24.38 -11.51
CA MET A 25 6.24 25.74 -11.20
C MET A 25 5.57 26.33 -9.95
N LEU A 26 6.35 27.14 -9.23
CA LEU A 26 5.99 27.79 -7.98
C LEU A 26 5.27 29.12 -8.22
N THR A 27 4.27 29.41 -7.38
CA THR A 27 3.80 30.77 -7.12
C THR A 27 3.62 30.92 -5.61
N GLY A 28 4.68 31.36 -4.93
CA GLY A 28 4.71 31.61 -3.49
C GLY A 28 4.58 33.10 -3.16
N CYS A 29 3.47 33.49 -2.54
CA CYS A 29 3.29 34.81 -1.92
C CYS A 29 4.14 34.94 -0.65
N GLY A 30 4.81 36.08 -0.49
CA GLY A 30 5.85 36.30 0.52
C GLY A 30 5.41 36.21 1.98
N GLU A 31 6.07 35.33 2.73
CA GLU A 31 6.48 35.54 4.12
C GLU A 31 7.99 35.30 4.21
N LYS A 32 8.63 35.65 5.34
CA LYS A 32 10.10 35.59 5.51
C LYS A 32 10.69 34.26 5.03
N LYS A 33 11.79 34.31 4.27
CA LYS A 33 12.51 33.12 3.78
C LYS A 33 12.77 32.13 4.93
N LEU A 34 12.41 30.87 4.70
CA LEU A 34 12.72 29.76 5.59
C LEU A 34 14.25 29.62 5.69
N ASP A 35 14.74 29.30 6.88
CA ASP A 35 16.17 29.07 7.13
C ASP A 35 16.37 27.63 7.58
N GLY A 36 16.61 26.76 6.61
CA GLY A 36 16.76 25.32 6.85
C GLY A 36 18.03 24.94 7.59
N THR A 37 18.97 25.87 7.80
CA THR A 37 20.20 25.60 8.59
C THR A 37 19.96 25.66 10.10
N LYS A 38 18.82 26.22 10.54
CA LYS A 38 18.50 26.30 11.96
C LYS A 38 18.21 24.92 12.52
N THR A 39 18.78 24.63 13.69
CA THR A 39 18.44 23.48 14.51
C THR A 39 16.96 23.55 14.90
N VAL A 40 16.17 22.55 14.48
CA VAL A 40 14.75 22.42 14.83
C VAL A 40 14.53 21.42 15.96
N ALA A 41 15.42 20.43 16.09
CA ALA A 41 15.45 19.50 17.19
C ALA A 41 16.88 19.04 17.48
N THR A 42 17.07 18.42 18.64
CA THR A 42 18.32 17.73 19.01
C THR A 42 17.94 16.35 19.53
N VAL A 43 18.65 15.31 19.07
CA VAL A 43 18.48 13.91 19.50
C VAL A 43 19.83 13.43 20.01
N ASP A 44 19.91 13.08 21.30
CA ASP A 44 21.13 12.59 21.95
C ASP A 44 22.36 13.49 21.71
N GLY A 45 22.11 14.80 21.68
CA GLY A 45 23.13 15.83 21.42
C GLY A 45 23.43 16.10 19.94
N THR A 46 22.85 15.33 19.02
CA THR A 46 22.96 15.55 17.56
C THR A 46 21.90 16.55 17.09
N GLU A 47 22.35 17.63 16.44
CA GLU A 47 21.46 18.65 15.90
C GLU A 47 20.75 18.19 14.62
N ILE A 48 19.43 18.43 14.55
CA ILE A 48 18.61 18.21 13.36
C ILE A 48 18.31 19.58 12.72
N PRO A 49 18.85 19.87 11.52
CA PRO A 49 18.51 21.06 10.77
C PRO A 49 17.06 21.03 10.25
N LEU A 50 16.39 22.18 10.25
CA LEU A 50 15.03 22.35 9.74
C LEU A 50 14.89 21.91 8.27
N GLY A 51 15.95 22.06 7.47
CA GLY A 51 15.96 21.64 6.06
C GLY A 51 15.75 20.14 5.87
N ILE A 52 16.25 19.29 6.79
CA ILE A 52 16.04 17.83 6.71
C ILE A 52 14.57 17.48 6.99
N VAL A 53 13.97 18.15 7.98
CA VAL A 53 12.53 18.00 8.26
C VAL A 53 11.69 18.54 7.10
N SER A 54 12.09 19.66 6.49
CA SER A 54 11.46 20.19 5.27
C SER A 54 11.43 19.17 4.14
N LEU A 55 12.54 18.45 3.88
CA LEU A 55 12.58 17.37 2.88
C LEU A 55 11.57 16.27 3.19
N SER A 56 11.57 15.76 4.43
CA SER A 56 10.63 14.71 4.86
C SER A 56 9.17 15.12 4.71
N VAL A 57 8.84 16.36 5.13
CA VAL A 57 7.49 16.92 5.00
C VAL A 57 7.04 16.98 3.54
N ARG A 58 7.92 17.47 2.65
CA ARG A 58 7.58 17.64 1.23
C ARG A 58 7.50 16.30 0.50
N GLU A 59 8.25 15.30 0.94
CA GLU A 59 8.12 13.93 0.44
C GLU A 59 6.76 13.34 0.82
N GLY A 60 6.40 13.41 2.11
CA GLY A 60 5.10 12.95 2.60
C GLY A 60 3.94 13.69 1.94
N GLN A 61 4.09 14.98 1.68
CA GLN A 61 3.12 15.79 0.92
C GLN A 61 2.92 15.22 -0.48
N ALA A 62 4.01 14.99 -1.23
CA ALA A 62 3.95 14.48 -2.60
C ALA A 62 3.32 13.08 -2.66
N GLN A 63 3.65 12.19 -1.72
CA GLN A 63 3.06 10.84 -1.64
C GLN A 63 1.57 10.90 -1.32
N THR A 64 1.19 11.74 -0.36
CA THR A 64 -0.22 11.93 0.03
C THR A 64 -1.03 12.48 -1.15
N GLU A 65 -0.54 13.50 -1.84
CA GLU A 65 -1.21 14.06 -3.03
C GLU A 65 -1.33 13.05 -4.17
N ALA A 66 -0.29 12.22 -4.41
CA ALA A 66 -0.35 11.15 -5.40
C ALA A 66 -1.42 10.11 -5.06
N MET A 67 -1.53 9.71 -3.79
CA MET A 67 -2.55 8.80 -3.30
C MET A 67 -3.95 9.39 -3.48
N TYR A 68 -4.19 10.63 -3.03
CA TYR A 68 -5.49 11.30 -3.21
C TYR A 68 -5.86 11.45 -4.67
N LYS A 69 -4.90 11.80 -5.53
CA LYS A 69 -5.12 11.91 -6.97
C LYS A 69 -5.57 10.58 -7.59
N SER A 70 -4.97 9.46 -7.17
CA SER A 70 -5.37 8.13 -7.60
C SER A 70 -6.81 7.81 -7.17
N PHE A 71 -7.14 8.09 -5.90
CA PHE A 71 -8.47 7.80 -5.34
C PHE A 71 -9.59 8.71 -5.89
N MET A 72 -9.30 9.98 -6.17
CA MET A 72 -10.28 10.99 -6.60
C MET A 72 -10.37 11.15 -8.12
N GLY A 73 -9.90 10.17 -8.91
CA GLY A 73 -10.04 10.20 -10.37
C GLY A 73 -9.21 11.30 -11.06
N GLY A 74 -8.06 11.66 -10.51
CA GLY A 74 -7.09 12.55 -11.15
C GLY A 74 -7.22 14.04 -10.84
N GLN A 75 -8.15 14.45 -9.97
CA GLN A 75 -8.28 15.85 -9.55
C GLN A 75 -7.20 16.23 -8.52
N ASP A 76 -6.62 17.43 -8.65
CA ASP A 76 -5.74 17.99 -7.63
C ASP A 76 -6.60 18.48 -6.45
N TYR A 77 -6.34 17.96 -5.24
CA TYR A 77 -7.09 18.31 -4.02
C TYR A 77 -6.14 18.72 -2.89
N SER A 78 -6.49 19.82 -2.21
CA SER A 78 -5.67 20.41 -1.15
C SER A 78 -6.30 20.21 0.22
N ILE A 79 -5.65 19.44 1.08
CA ILE A 79 -6.11 19.21 2.47
C ILE A 79 -5.29 19.98 3.51
N TRP A 80 -4.12 20.49 3.16
CA TRP A 80 -3.09 20.93 4.11
C TRP A 80 -3.52 22.09 5.02
N SER A 81 -4.38 22.97 4.50
CA SER A 81 -4.94 24.10 5.25
C SER A 81 -6.27 23.76 5.95
N MET A 82 -6.82 22.55 5.77
CA MET A 82 -8.06 22.16 6.42
C MET A 82 -7.82 21.83 7.89
N ASP A 83 -8.79 22.18 8.74
CA ASP A 83 -8.79 21.79 10.14
C ASP A 83 -8.84 20.26 10.24
N ALA A 84 -7.88 19.71 10.96
CA ALA A 84 -7.85 18.33 11.39
C ALA A 84 -8.40 18.22 12.82
N LYS A 85 -8.36 17.01 13.38
CA LYS A 85 -8.70 16.80 14.80
C LYS A 85 -7.72 17.59 15.69
N ASP A 86 -8.18 17.94 16.89
CA ASP A 86 -7.40 18.64 17.93
C ASP A 86 -7.00 20.09 17.63
N GLY A 87 -7.69 20.76 16.68
CA GLY A 87 -7.52 22.20 16.43
C GLY A 87 -6.22 22.57 15.72
N LYS A 88 -5.61 21.60 15.02
CA LYS A 88 -4.46 21.80 14.10
C LYS A 88 -4.91 21.61 12.66
N THR A 89 -4.15 22.11 11.68
CA THR A 89 -4.38 21.74 10.28
C THR A 89 -3.69 20.41 9.92
N TYR A 90 -4.11 19.77 8.83
CA TYR A 90 -3.40 18.59 8.30
C TYR A 90 -1.91 18.89 8.01
N GLY A 91 -1.61 20.10 7.53
CA GLY A 91 -0.23 20.53 7.30
C GLY A 91 0.60 20.65 8.58
N GLU A 92 0.00 21.14 9.68
CA GLU A 92 0.68 21.17 10.99
C GLU A 92 0.94 19.77 11.52
N GLN A 93 0.00 18.83 11.35
CA GLN A 93 0.19 17.43 11.72
C GLN A 93 1.28 16.76 10.89
N ALA A 94 1.33 17.02 9.58
CA ALA A 94 2.37 16.48 8.70
C ALA A 94 3.78 16.96 9.11
N VAL A 95 3.92 18.22 9.50
CA VAL A 95 5.19 18.76 10.02
C VAL A 95 5.62 18.07 11.31
N GLU A 96 4.71 17.87 12.26
CA GLU A 96 5.01 17.17 13.51
C GLU A 96 5.35 15.70 13.30
N GLN A 97 4.62 15.01 12.42
CA GLN A 97 4.88 13.60 12.09
C GLN A 97 6.21 13.42 11.38
N SER A 98 6.54 14.32 10.44
CA SER A 98 7.83 14.26 9.71
C SER A 98 9.01 14.57 10.63
N LEU A 99 8.84 15.46 11.61
CA LEU A 99 9.87 15.68 12.63
C LEU A 99 10.14 14.39 13.42
N LYS A 100 9.09 13.72 13.91
CA LYS A 100 9.24 12.44 14.63
C LYS A 100 9.90 11.36 13.78
N ASP A 101 9.55 11.28 12.49
CA ASP A 101 10.17 10.34 11.57
C ASP A 101 11.67 10.63 11.38
N VAL A 102 12.04 11.91 11.21
CA VAL A 102 13.44 12.32 11.14
C VAL A 102 14.18 12.04 12.45
N GLU A 103 13.59 12.33 13.61
CA GLU A 103 14.15 12.00 14.92
C GLU A 103 14.46 10.49 15.02
N LEU A 104 13.50 9.64 14.63
CA LEU A 104 13.68 8.19 14.59
C LEU A 104 14.80 7.77 13.64
N MET A 105 14.90 8.38 12.45
CA MET A 105 15.98 8.05 11.51
C MET A 105 17.36 8.38 12.07
N TYR A 106 17.51 9.46 12.84
CA TYR A 106 18.76 9.78 13.52
C TYR A 106 19.11 8.72 14.58
N ILE A 107 18.12 8.28 15.36
CA ILE A 107 18.32 7.21 16.36
C ILE A 107 18.68 5.88 15.66
N MET A 108 18.02 5.55 14.55
CA MET A 108 18.32 4.36 13.74
C MET A 108 19.75 4.39 13.23
N LYS A 109 20.22 5.54 12.70
CA LYS A 109 21.61 5.73 12.28
C LYS A 109 22.59 5.51 13.43
N GLU A 110 22.30 6.03 14.61
CA GLU A 110 23.15 5.84 15.80
C GLU A 110 23.22 4.35 16.20
N LYS A 111 22.09 3.66 16.18
CA LYS A 111 21.98 2.25 16.59
C LYS A 111 22.34 1.24 15.49
N ALA A 112 22.57 1.69 14.25
CA ALA A 112 22.74 0.81 13.10
C ALA A 112 23.86 -0.23 13.29
N ALA A 113 24.96 0.17 13.94
CA ALA A 113 26.07 -0.72 14.22
C ALA A 113 25.70 -1.91 15.13
N ASP A 114 24.77 -1.72 16.08
CA ASP A 114 24.30 -2.80 16.97
C ASP A 114 23.56 -3.90 16.19
N TYR A 115 23.02 -3.55 15.02
CA TYR A 115 22.29 -4.43 14.11
C TYR A 115 23.12 -4.88 12.91
N ASN A 116 24.43 -4.58 12.88
CA ASN A 116 25.32 -4.83 11.76
C ASN A 116 24.85 -4.16 10.45
N VAL A 117 24.20 -3.01 10.56
CA VAL A 117 23.78 -2.18 9.43
C VAL A 117 24.80 -1.07 9.21
N GLU A 118 25.24 -0.91 7.97
CA GLU A 118 26.16 0.15 7.55
C GLU A 118 25.72 0.77 6.21
N VAL A 119 26.11 2.03 6.00
CA VAL A 119 26.13 2.68 4.67
C VAL A 119 27.50 2.42 4.07
N THR A 120 27.53 1.85 2.87
CA THR A 120 28.76 1.45 2.18
C THR A 120 29.27 2.54 1.24
N ASP A 121 30.52 2.46 0.79
CA ASP A 121 31.08 3.39 -0.21
C ASP A 121 30.22 3.50 -1.50
N ASP A 122 29.59 2.40 -1.92
CA ASP A 122 28.68 2.37 -3.08
C ASP A 122 27.38 3.14 -2.79
N ASP A 123 26.87 3.05 -1.56
CA ASP A 123 25.72 3.84 -1.12
C ASP A 123 26.06 5.32 -1.06
N GLU A 124 27.23 5.67 -0.53
CA GLU A 124 27.69 7.07 -0.49
C GLU A 124 27.76 7.68 -1.91
N GLN A 125 28.24 6.91 -2.89
CA GLN A 125 28.25 7.34 -4.29
C GLN A 125 26.84 7.56 -4.83
N LYS A 126 25.93 6.59 -4.62
CA LYS A 126 24.53 6.69 -5.07
C LYS A 126 23.79 7.86 -4.41
N ILE A 127 24.03 8.09 -3.11
CA ILE A 127 23.50 9.22 -2.36
C ILE A 127 24.01 10.54 -2.95
N ALA A 128 25.30 10.62 -3.26
CA ALA A 128 25.89 11.81 -3.88
C ALA A 128 25.31 12.09 -5.27
N ASP A 129 25.16 11.06 -6.11
CA ASP A 129 24.59 11.17 -7.45
C ASP A 129 23.11 11.58 -7.39
N ALA A 130 22.33 10.99 -6.47
CA ALA A 130 20.92 11.33 -6.25
C ALA A 130 20.74 12.75 -5.72
N ALA A 131 21.59 13.19 -4.78
CA ALA A 131 21.58 14.57 -4.29
C ALA A 131 21.92 15.56 -5.41
N ALA A 132 22.94 15.28 -6.23
CA ALA A 132 23.29 16.12 -7.37
C ALA A 132 22.14 16.20 -8.39
N ALA A 133 21.48 15.07 -8.66
CA ALA A 133 20.30 15.02 -9.54
C ALA A 133 19.13 15.85 -8.97
N PHE A 134 18.87 15.77 -7.67
CA PHE A 134 17.86 16.60 -6.99
C PHE A 134 18.17 18.10 -7.15
N MET A 135 19.42 18.50 -6.92
CA MET A 135 19.83 19.90 -7.06
C MET A 135 19.69 20.39 -8.51
N ALA A 136 19.98 19.54 -9.50
CA ALA A 136 19.85 19.87 -10.92
C ALA A 136 18.39 19.90 -11.42
N ALA A 137 17.51 19.09 -10.83
CA ALA A 137 16.11 18.97 -11.23
C ALA A 137 15.24 20.13 -10.71
N ASN A 138 15.68 20.83 -9.66
CA ASN A 138 14.92 21.90 -9.01
C ASN A 138 15.51 23.28 -9.34
N SER A 139 14.65 24.30 -9.53
CA SER A 139 15.12 25.67 -9.78
C SER A 139 15.76 26.27 -8.52
N GLU A 140 16.62 27.27 -8.68
CA GLU A 140 17.21 27.98 -7.53
C GLU A 140 16.13 28.58 -6.61
N GLU A 141 15.05 29.10 -7.19
CA GLU A 141 13.88 29.59 -6.45
C GLU A 141 13.24 28.47 -5.60
N THR A 142 13.09 27.28 -6.19
CA THR A 142 12.55 26.09 -5.52
C THR A 142 13.41 25.67 -4.34
N LEU A 143 14.73 25.57 -4.54
CA LEU A 143 15.67 25.20 -3.50
C LEU A 143 15.72 26.24 -2.38
N GLN A 144 15.54 27.53 -2.71
CA GLN A 144 15.43 28.61 -1.72
C GLN A 144 14.13 28.54 -0.90
N GLU A 145 13.01 28.14 -1.51
CA GLU A 145 11.74 27.96 -0.80
C GLU A 145 11.75 26.74 0.13
N LEU A 146 12.32 25.62 -0.35
CA LEU A 146 12.56 24.43 0.47
C LEU A 146 13.55 24.69 1.61
N ALA A 147 14.43 25.68 1.40
CA ALA A 147 15.55 26.03 2.26
C ALA A 147 16.51 24.86 2.52
N VAL A 148 16.83 24.10 1.47
CA VAL A 148 17.67 22.90 1.56
C VAL A 148 18.99 23.09 0.83
N SER A 149 20.07 22.57 1.43
CA SER A 149 21.37 22.45 0.75
C SER A 149 21.57 21.03 0.20
N GLU A 150 22.50 20.87 -0.74
CA GLU A 150 22.90 19.55 -1.25
C GLU A 150 23.35 18.61 -0.12
N ASP A 151 24.09 19.13 0.87
CA ASP A 151 24.54 18.34 2.03
C ASP A 151 23.37 17.87 2.90
N GLN A 152 22.32 18.68 3.03
CA GLN A 152 21.09 18.27 3.73
C GLN A 152 20.33 17.20 2.95
N VAL A 153 20.31 17.27 1.63
CA VAL A 153 19.75 16.22 0.77
C VAL A 153 20.54 14.92 0.94
N LYS A 154 21.88 14.96 0.90
CA LYS A 154 22.72 13.79 1.16
C LYS A 154 22.45 13.18 2.53
N THR A 155 22.39 14.02 3.57
CA THR A 155 22.10 13.57 4.94
C THR A 155 20.73 12.90 5.02
N TYR A 156 19.70 13.50 4.40
CA TYR A 156 18.37 12.91 4.37
C TYR A 156 18.31 11.56 3.66
N LEU A 157 18.99 11.42 2.51
CA LEU A 157 19.08 10.16 1.77
C LEU A 157 19.86 9.07 2.54
N GLU A 158 20.91 9.46 3.26
CA GLU A 158 21.62 8.56 4.17
C GLU A 158 20.71 8.05 5.30
N LEU A 159 19.94 8.95 5.92
CA LEU A 159 18.97 8.63 6.96
C LEU A 159 17.87 7.66 6.46
N GLN A 160 17.33 7.89 5.27
CA GLN A 160 16.38 6.98 4.61
C GLN A 160 17.01 5.60 4.33
N THR A 161 18.30 5.56 3.96
CA THR A 161 19.03 4.30 3.74
C THR A 161 19.13 3.50 5.04
N TYR A 162 19.47 4.14 6.16
CA TYR A 162 19.45 3.49 7.47
C TYR A 162 18.05 3.01 7.84
N LYS A 163 17.02 3.85 7.71
CA LYS A 163 15.63 3.49 8.00
C LYS A 163 15.20 2.22 7.27
N SER A 164 15.47 2.16 5.97
CA SER A 164 15.13 1.01 5.14
C SER A 164 15.90 -0.25 5.57
N ARG A 165 17.23 -0.15 5.76
CA ARG A 165 18.07 -1.31 6.12
C ARG A 165 17.88 -1.81 7.54
N MET A 166 17.39 -0.95 8.44
CA MET A 166 17.12 -1.30 9.82
C MET A 166 15.84 -2.11 10.00
N HIS A 167 14.92 -2.10 9.02
CA HIS A 167 13.64 -2.80 9.14
C HIS A 167 13.79 -4.30 9.38
N ASP A 168 14.43 -5.04 8.46
CA ASP A 168 14.52 -6.50 8.56
C ASP A 168 15.30 -6.98 9.79
N PRO A 169 16.45 -6.36 10.16
CA PRO A 169 17.14 -6.71 11.40
C PRO A 169 16.32 -6.47 12.66
N LEU A 170 15.42 -5.46 12.67
CA LEU A 170 14.57 -5.17 13.83
C LEU A 170 13.49 -6.23 14.06
N ILE A 171 13.01 -6.87 13.00
CA ILE A 171 11.94 -7.87 13.07
C ILE A 171 12.45 -9.31 12.99
N ALA A 172 13.77 -9.51 12.84
CA ALA A 172 14.36 -10.82 12.59
C ALA A 172 14.08 -11.87 13.69
N ASP A 173 13.97 -11.41 14.95
CA ASP A 173 13.77 -12.28 16.12
C ASP A 173 12.29 -12.51 16.48
N VAL A 174 11.37 -12.07 15.61
CA VAL A 174 9.93 -12.34 15.80
C VAL A 174 9.64 -13.85 15.81
N ASP A 175 8.67 -14.27 16.60
CA ASP A 175 8.18 -15.65 16.56
C ASP A 175 7.38 -15.91 15.27
N LYS A 176 7.96 -16.73 14.38
CA LYS A 176 7.36 -17.15 13.11
C LYS A 176 6.65 -18.50 13.18
N ASP A 177 6.67 -19.16 14.33
CA ASP A 177 5.91 -20.39 14.52
C ASP A 177 4.44 -20.03 14.77
N VAL A 178 3.59 -20.42 13.82
CA VAL A 178 2.14 -20.23 13.90
C VAL A 178 1.49 -21.58 13.62
N SER A 179 0.80 -22.10 14.64
CA SER A 179 0.12 -23.38 14.52
C SER A 179 -1.09 -23.30 13.60
N ASP A 180 -1.44 -24.41 12.96
CA ASP A 180 -2.68 -24.52 12.17
C ASP A 180 -3.91 -24.19 13.03
N GLU A 181 -3.91 -24.59 14.30
CA GLU A 181 -5.00 -24.33 15.23
C GLU A 181 -5.21 -22.83 15.47
N GLU A 182 -4.12 -22.06 15.62
CA GLU A 182 -4.17 -20.60 15.79
C GLU A 182 -4.67 -19.88 14.53
N ALA A 183 -4.33 -20.41 13.36
CA ALA A 183 -4.60 -19.77 12.07
C ALA A 183 -5.78 -20.35 11.30
N GLN A 184 -6.43 -21.41 11.81
CA GLN A 184 -7.38 -22.21 11.03
C GLN A 184 -8.50 -21.35 10.44
N GLN A 185 -8.58 -21.34 9.12
CA GLN A 185 -9.63 -20.64 8.38
C GLN A 185 -10.62 -21.63 7.79
N SER A 186 -11.90 -21.25 7.83
CA SER A 186 -12.94 -21.79 6.96
C SER A 186 -13.14 -20.86 5.77
N SER A 187 -13.54 -21.42 4.63
CA SER A 187 -13.91 -20.67 3.42
C SER A 187 -15.38 -20.92 3.05
N PHE A 188 -16.02 -19.89 2.50
CA PHE A 188 -17.42 -19.92 2.12
C PHE A 188 -17.73 -18.96 0.98
N ASP A 189 -18.82 -19.23 0.26
CA ASP A 189 -19.43 -18.33 -0.69
C ASP A 189 -20.76 -17.82 -0.17
N TYR A 190 -21.09 -16.57 -0.49
CA TYR A 190 -22.38 -15.99 -0.15
C TYR A 190 -22.91 -15.03 -1.21
N VAL A 191 -24.23 -14.87 -1.23
CA VAL A 191 -24.93 -13.77 -1.90
C VAL A 191 -25.55 -12.89 -0.83
N SER A 192 -25.32 -11.58 -0.92
CA SER A 192 -25.91 -10.57 -0.04
C SER A 192 -26.83 -9.66 -0.84
N ILE A 193 -28.10 -9.60 -0.46
CA ILE A 193 -29.11 -8.78 -1.12
C ILE A 193 -29.52 -7.65 -0.17
N SER A 194 -29.09 -6.44 -0.49
CA SER A 194 -29.36 -5.24 0.33
C SER A 194 -30.85 -4.92 0.43
N THR A 195 -31.28 -4.60 1.64
CA THR A 195 -32.62 -4.09 1.97
C THR A 195 -32.61 -2.60 2.33
N ALA A 196 -31.44 -1.96 2.31
CA ALA A 196 -31.28 -0.56 2.68
C ALA A 196 -32.04 0.38 1.72
N ASP A 197 -32.72 1.37 2.30
CA ASP A 197 -33.48 2.41 1.58
C ASP A 197 -34.58 1.88 0.63
N LEU A 198 -35.09 0.67 0.87
CA LEU A 198 -36.18 0.06 0.09
C LEU A 198 -37.54 0.19 0.78
N SER A 199 -38.61 0.16 -0.02
CA SER A 199 -39.98 0.05 0.48
C SER A 199 -40.32 -1.38 0.93
N ASP A 200 -41.36 -1.53 1.76
CA ASP A 200 -41.81 -2.85 2.24
C ASP A 200 -42.09 -3.85 1.11
N ASP A 201 -42.66 -3.38 -0.01
CA ASP A 201 -42.94 -4.22 -1.17
C ASP A 201 -41.65 -4.67 -1.88
N GLU A 202 -40.65 -3.80 -1.97
CA GLU A 202 -39.33 -4.14 -2.53
C GLU A 202 -38.56 -5.09 -1.63
N ILE A 203 -38.57 -4.87 -0.31
CA ILE A 203 -37.96 -5.78 0.67
C ILE A 203 -38.59 -7.17 0.57
N LYS A 204 -39.92 -7.24 0.40
CA LYS A 204 -40.61 -8.51 0.20
C LYS A 204 -40.14 -9.22 -1.08
N GLN A 205 -39.97 -8.49 -2.18
CA GLN A 205 -39.42 -9.04 -3.42
C GLN A 205 -37.98 -9.56 -3.20
N LYS A 206 -37.11 -8.80 -2.52
CA LYS A 206 -35.73 -9.23 -2.23
C LYS A 206 -35.67 -10.52 -1.40
N LYS A 207 -36.62 -10.71 -0.49
CA LYS A 207 -36.77 -11.96 0.27
C LYS A 207 -37.20 -13.13 -0.60
N GLU A 208 -38.13 -12.91 -1.52
CA GLU A 208 -38.55 -13.93 -2.50
C GLU A 208 -37.39 -14.31 -3.44
N ASP A 209 -36.60 -13.34 -3.88
CA ASP A 209 -35.40 -13.57 -4.68
C ASP A 209 -34.36 -14.41 -3.93
N ALA A 210 -34.02 -14.02 -2.68
CA ALA A 210 -33.09 -14.77 -1.83
C ALA A 210 -33.56 -16.22 -1.63
N GLN A 211 -34.87 -16.42 -1.39
CA GLN A 211 -35.43 -17.75 -1.24
C GLN A 211 -35.32 -18.56 -2.53
N LYS A 212 -35.57 -17.93 -3.70
CA LYS A 212 -35.41 -18.59 -5.00
C LYS A 212 -33.96 -19.02 -5.24
N ILE A 213 -32.98 -18.15 -4.93
CA ILE A 213 -31.55 -18.48 -5.04
C ILE A 213 -31.22 -19.69 -4.16
N LEU A 214 -31.68 -19.70 -2.90
CA LEU A 214 -31.46 -20.79 -1.98
C LEU A 214 -32.07 -22.11 -2.47
N ASP A 215 -33.31 -22.06 -2.96
CA ASP A 215 -34.03 -23.24 -3.44
C ASP A 215 -33.37 -23.82 -4.70
N ASP A 216 -32.99 -22.97 -5.65
CA ASP A 216 -32.29 -23.36 -6.87
C ASP A 216 -30.89 -23.92 -6.56
N LEU A 217 -30.16 -23.32 -5.61
CA LEU A 217 -28.87 -23.83 -5.13
C LEU A 217 -29.00 -25.21 -4.49
N LYS A 218 -30.01 -25.41 -3.62
CA LYS A 218 -30.30 -26.72 -3.03
C LYS A 218 -30.70 -27.77 -4.07
N ALA A 219 -31.41 -27.37 -5.12
CA ALA A 219 -31.78 -28.26 -6.22
C ALA A 219 -30.56 -28.66 -7.07
N ALA A 220 -29.60 -27.76 -7.24
CA ALA A 220 -28.33 -28.03 -7.90
C ALA A 220 -27.39 -28.90 -7.04
N GLY A 221 -27.49 -28.79 -5.72
CA GLY A 221 -26.66 -29.52 -4.75
C GLY A 221 -25.30 -28.84 -4.50
N SER A 222 -24.38 -29.54 -3.84
CA SER A 222 -23.07 -28.99 -3.42
C SER A 222 -22.17 -28.55 -4.59
N ASP A 223 -22.37 -29.10 -5.79
CA ASP A 223 -21.65 -28.70 -7.00
C ASP A 223 -22.32 -27.50 -7.73
N GLY A 224 -23.42 -26.97 -7.18
CA GLY A 224 -24.11 -25.80 -7.71
C GLY A 224 -23.23 -24.56 -7.64
N ASP A 225 -23.17 -23.83 -8.75
CA ASP A 225 -22.51 -22.52 -8.86
C ASP A 225 -23.45 -21.43 -8.35
N LEU A 226 -23.15 -20.92 -7.15
CA LEU A 226 -23.97 -19.90 -6.49
C LEU A 226 -24.02 -18.59 -7.29
N ASN A 227 -22.93 -18.21 -7.95
CA ASN A 227 -22.86 -16.97 -8.73
C ASN A 227 -23.80 -17.03 -9.95
N GLU A 228 -23.74 -18.13 -10.70
CA GLU A 228 -24.57 -18.32 -11.89
C GLU A 228 -26.06 -18.44 -11.53
N ILE A 229 -26.36 -19.11 -10.41
CA ILE A 229 -27.73 -19.22 -9.89
C ILE A 229 -28.25 -17.83 -9.47
N ALA A 230 -27.45 -17.06 -8.74
CA ALA A 230 -27.81 -15.70 -8.33
C ALA A 230 -28.14 -14.81 -9.53
N LYS A 231 -27.27 -14.80 -10.55
CA LYS A 231 -27.45 -14.04 -11.80
C LYS A 231 -28.67 -14.47 -12.61
N SER A 232 -29.05 -15.76 -12.51
CA SER A 232 -30.26 -16.26 -13.18
C SER A 232 -31.56 -15.73 -12.56
N VAL A 233 -31.51 -15.30 -11.29
CA VAL A 233 -32.62 -14.64 -10.61
C VAL A 233 -32.67 -13.16 -10.96
N ASP A 234 -31.52 -12.47 -10.84
CA ASP A 234 -31.36 -11.07 -11.24
C ASP A 234 -29.88 -10.83 -11.59
N ASP A 235 -29.63 -10.16 -12.72
CA ASP A 235 -28.27 -9.95 -13.24
C ASP A 235 -27.40 -9.02 -12.39
N SER A 236 -28.02 -8.27 -11.46
CA SER A 236 -27.31 -7.45 -10.47
C SER A 236 -26.75 -8.26 -9.29
N TYR A 237 -27.21 -9.50 -9.08
CA TYR A 237 -26.71 -10.35 -8.01
C TYR A 237 -25.42 -11.07 -8.42
N SER A 238 -24.54 -11.25 -7.45
CA SER A 238 -23.31 -12.02 -7.59
C SER A 238 -22.96 -12.66 -6.26
N SER A 239 -22.22 -13.76 -6.31
CA SER A 239 -21.63 -14.33 -5.11
C SER A 239 -20.27 -13.69 -4.83
N VAL A 240 -19.91 -13.68 -3.55
CA VAL A 240 -18.61 -13.25 -3.05
C VAL A 240 -18.08 -14.35 -2.15
N SER A 241 -16.78 -14.61 -2.24
CA SER A 241 -16.10 -15.56 -1.36
C SER A 241 -15.60 -14.84 -0.10
N GLY A 242 -15.66 -15.55 1.02
CA GLY A 242 -15.24 -15.08 2.33
C GLY A 242 -14.45 -16.14 3.08
N THR A 243 -13.79 -15.71 4.16
CA THR A 243 -13.09 -16.59 5.09
C THR A 243 -13.38 -16.17 6.52
N PHE A 244 -13.30 -17.11 7.46
CA PHE A 244 -13.44 -16.80 8.89
C PHE A 244 -12.60 -17.73 9.76
N ASP A 245 -12.26 -17.24 10.96
CA ASP A 245 -11.53 -17.99 11.98
C ASP A 245 -12.39 -19.18 12.48
N ALA A 246 -11.95 -20.41 12.19
CA ALA A 246 -12.70 -21.62 12.55
C ALA A 246 -12.71 -21.88 14.07
N ASN A 247 -11.68 -21.40 14.77
CA ASN A 247 -11.44 -21.62 16.20
C ASN A 247 -11.70 -20.38 17.07
N GLU A 248 -12.32 -19.33 16.51
CA GLU A 248 -12.71 -18.17 17.32
C GLU A 248 -13.77 -18.61 18.35
N ASP A 249 -13.47 -18.42 19.64
CA ASP A 249 -14.35 -18.81 20.74
C ASP A 249 -15.72 -18.13 20.59
N ALA A 250 -16.71 -18.85 20.04
CA ALA A 250 -18.12 -18.44 20.01
C ALA A 250 -18.67 -18.14 21.42
N ALA A 251 -17.97 -18.57 22.48
CA ALA A 251 -18.29 -18.26 23.87
C ALA A 251 -18.03 -16.79 24.27
N LYS A 252 -17.32 -15.99 23.46
CA LYS A 252 -17.20 -14.54 23.67
C LYS A 252 -18.37 -13.74 23.07
N GLU A 253 -19.19 -14.35 22.22
CA GLU A 253 -20.38 -13.72 21.64
C GLU A 253 -21.62 -13.83 22.56
N ASP A 254 -21.61 -14.74 23.54
CA ASP A 254 -22.77 -15.06 24.41
C ASP A 254 -22.59 -14.56 25.86
N SER A 255 -21.55 -13.76 26.14
CA SER A 255 -21.38 -13.14 27.46
C SER A 255 -22.23 -11.87 27.55
N ASP A 256 -23.41 -12.02 28.14
CA ASP A 256 -24.38 -11.01 28.61
C ASP A 256 -23.81 -10.00 29.66
N GLU A 257 -22.49 -9.81 29.69
CA GLU A 257 -21.89 -8.69 30.42
C GLU A 257 -21.89 -7.50 29.46
N GLU A 258 -22.69 -6.48 29.81
CA GLU A 258 -22.74 -5.13 29.25
C GLU A 258 -21.35 -4.52 29.08
N SER A 259 -20.61 -5.00 28.09
CA SER A 259 -19.41 -4.41 27.56
C SER A 259 -19.86 -3.64 26.34
N ASP A 260 -19.85 -2.31 26.46
CA ASP A 260 -20.07 -1.30 25.43
C ASP A 260 -19.00 -1.41 24.32
N SER A 261 -19.00 -2.57 23.65
CA SER A 261 -18.06 -2.96 22.62
C SER A 261 -18.90 -3.58 21.53
N SER A 262 -19.07 -2.85 20.44
CA SER A 262 -19.54 -3.32 19.15
C SER A 262 -18.56 -4.34 18.52
N SER A 263 -18.16 -5.35 19.29
CA SER A 263 -17.03 -6.24 19.00
C SER A 263 -17.52 -7.65 18.67
N SER A 264 -18.31 -7.76 17.62
CA SER A 264 -18.07 -8.87 16.72
C SER A 264 -16.85 -8.47 15.89
N SER A 265 -15.70 -9.12 16.13
CA SER A 265 -14.49 -8.94 15.30
C SER A 265 -14.66 -9.51 13.89
N SER A 266 -15.81 -10.10 13.60
CA SER A 266 -16.14 -10.63 12.28
C SER A 266 -16.43 -9.49 11.30
N ALA A 267 -15.90 -9.62 10.08
CA ALA A 267 -16.28 -8.78 8.94
C ALA A 267 -17.72 -9.04 8.46
N TYR A 268 -18.41 -10.04 9.04
CA TYR A 268 -19.73 -10.51 8.65
C TYR A 268 -20.74 -10.44 9.81
N PRO A 269 -22.04 -10.27 9.54
CA PRO A 269 -23.07 -10.26 10.58
C PRO A 269 -23.10 -11.53 11.43
N ASP A 270 -23.42 -11.40 12.71
CA ASP A 270 -23.41 -12.50 13.68
C ASP A 270 -24.38 -13.63 13.29
N GLU A 271 -25.54 -13.30 12.73
CA GLU A 271 -26.52 -14.28 12.24
C GLU A 271 -25.94 -15.16 11.12
N VAL A 272 -25.10 -14.57 10.26
CA VAL A 272 -24.42 -15.28 9.17
C VAL A 272 -23.35 -16.21 9.73
N MET A 273 -22.52 -15.72 10.64
CA MET A 273 -21.47 -16.49 11.29
C MET A 273 -22.03 -17.69 12.07
N LYS A 274 -23.14 -17.48 12.78
CA LYS A 274 -23.83 -18.53 13.53
C LYS A 274 -24.27 -19.68 12.63
N VAL A 275 -24.73 -19.39 11.41
CA VAL A 275 -25.10 -20.44 10.45
C VAL A 275 -23.84 -21.11 9.90
N LEU A 276 -22.89 -20.35 9.37
CA LEU A 276 -21.66 -20.87 8.75
C LEU A 276 -20.89 -21.84 9.66
N ARG A 277 -20.76 -21.52 10.95
CA ARG A 277 -20.05 -22.38 11.94
C ARG A 277 -20.74 -23.72 12.21
N THR A 278 -21.99 -23.92 11.78
CA THR A 278 -22.72 -25.19 11.93
C THR A 278 -22.63 -26.09 10.70
N LEU A 279 -22.18 -25.54 9.56
CA LEU A 279 -22.14 -26.21 8.27
C LEU A 279 -20.90 -27.10 8.16
N LYS A 280 -20.97 -28.09 7.26
CA LYS A 280 -19.85 -28.95 6.85
C LYS A 280 -19.39 -28.60 5.44
N ASP A 281 -18.27 -29.17 5.02
CA ASP A 281 -17.72 -29.00 3.67
C ASP A 281 -18.79 -29.18 2.58
N GLY A 282 -18.93 -28.17 1.72
CA GLY A 282 -19.90 -28.13 0.63
C GLY A 282 -21.37 -28.00 1.04
N GLU A 283 -21.66 -27.77 2.32
CA GLU A 283 -23.03 -27.65 2.83
C GLU A 283 -23.60 -26.25 2.58
N ILE A 284 -24.85 -26.23 2.11
CA ILE A 284 -25.61 -25.00 1.84
C ILE A 284 -26.35 -24.61 3.12
N GLY A 285 -26.42 -23.31 3.41
CA GLY A 285 -27.21 -22.78 4.53
C GLY A 285 -28.65 -23.33 4.54
N PRO A 286 -29.21 -23.66 5.72
CA PRO A 286 -30.52 -24.29 5.81
C PRO A 286 -31.66 -23.33 5.41
N ASP A 287 -31.50 -22.03 5.66
CA ASP A 287 -32.51 -21.00 5.43
C ASP A 287 -31.84 -19.70 4.95
N VAL A 288 -32.64 -18.80 4.37
CA VAL A 288 -32.19 -17.43 4.09
C VAL A 288 -31.96 -16.73 5.43
N ILE A 289 -30.78 -16.15 5.59
CA ILE A 289 -30.41 -15.43 6.81
C ILE A 289 -30.85 -13.97 6.65
N GLU A 290 -31.66 -13.49 7.57
CA GLU A 290 -32.16 -12.11 7.60
C GLU A 290 -31.35 -11.31 8.62
N THR A 291 -30.84 -10.16 8.18
CA THR A 291 -30.13 -9.17 9.02
C THR A 291 -30.83 -7.83 8.90
N ASP A 292 -30.37 -6.82 9.66
CA ASP A 292 -30.94 -5.47 9.62
C ASP A 292 -30.88 -4.79 8.24
N THR A 293 -29.90 -5.17 7.41
CA THR A 293 -29.61 -4.44 6.15
C THR A 293 -29.53 -5.32 4.91
N SER A 294 -29.62 -6.65 5.04
CA SER A 294 -29.50 -7.58 3.91
C SER A 294 -30.09 -8.96 4.20
N TYR A 295 -30.46 -9.65 3.12
CA TYR A 295 -30.69 -11.10 3.11
C TYR A 295 -29.46 -11.84 2.58
N TYR A 296 -29.09 -12.94 3.23
CA TYR A 296 -27.95 -13.76 2.86
C TYR A 296 -28.35 -15.18 2.48
N VAL A 297 -27.72 -15.69 1.44
CA VAL A 297 -27.66 -17.12 1.09
C VAL A 297 -26.20 -17.53 1.12
N VAL A 298 -25.88 -18.55 1.91
CA VAL A 298 -24.50 -18.98 2.14
C VAL A 298 -24.28 -20.44 1.78
N LYS A 299 -23.04 -20.77 1.43
CA LYS A 299 -22.55 -22.13 1.22
C LYS A 299 -21.15 -22.22 1.81
N LEU A 300 -20.93 -23.17 2.72
CA LEU A 300 -19.59 -23.43 3.23
C LEU A 300 -18.83 -24.26 2.21
N ASP A 301 -17.64 -23.81 1.81
CA ASP A 301 -16.80 -24.55 0.87
C ASP A 301 -15.95 -25.56 1.63
N LYS A 302 -15.17 -25.08 2.60
CA LYS A 302 -14.34 -25.92 3.47
C LYS A 302 -14.36 -25.42 4.90
N VAL A 303 -14.54 -26.34 5.84
CA VAL A 303 -14.34 -26.11 7.28
C VAL A 303 -12.87 -25.83 7.58
N ASN A 304 -11.95 -26.47 6.86
CA ASN A 304 -10.52 -26.22 6.95
C ASN A 304 -9.94 -25.94 5.56
N ASP A 305 -9.75 -24.66 5.26
CA ASP A 305 -9.16 -24.21 4.01
C ASP A 305 -7.65 -23.98 4.22
N GLU A 306 -6.83 -24.84 3.61
CA GLU A 306 -5.37 -24.79 3.74
C GLU A 306 -4.78 -23.47 3.20
N GLU A 307 -5.30 -22.93 2.09
CA GLU A 307 -4.76 -21.71 1.48
C GLU A 307 -5.10 -20.47 2.31
N ALA A 308 -6.35 -20.39 2.77
CA ALA A 308 -6.77 -19.33 3.69
C ALA A 308 -6.04 -19.42 5.03
N THR A 309 -5.80 -20.63 5.54
CA THR A 309 -5.04 -20.86 6.78
C THR A 309 -3.59 -20.42 6.63
N GLU A 310 -2.91 -20.75 5.53
CA GLU A 310 -1.55 -20.26 5.27
C GLU A 310 -1.51 -18.73 5.14
N THR A 311 -2.50 -18.13 4.48
CA THR A 311 -2.64 -16.67 4.38
C THR A 311 -2.80 -16.04 5.77
N LYS A 312 -3.61 -16.63 6.65
CA LYS A 312 -3.77 -16.19 8.03
C LYS A 312 -2.47 -16.32 8.83
N LYS A 313 -1.69 -17.39 8.65
CA LYS A 313 -0.37 -17.52 9.29
C LYS A 313 0.55 -16.37 8.89
N GLN A 314 0.63 -16.03 7.61
CA GLN A 314 1.43 -14.90 7.14
C GLN A 314 0.93 -13.57 7.73
N SER A 315 -0.39 -13.38 7.82
CA SER A 315 -0.99 -12.20 8.46
C SER A 315 -0.64 -12.09 9.96
N ILE A 316 -0.66 -13.21 10.69
CA ILE A 316 -0.25 -13.27 12.10
C ILE A 316 1.24 -12.91 12.24
N ILE A 317 2.11 -13.51 11.41
CA ILE A 317 3.54 -13.19 11.41
C ILE A 317 3.76 -11.71 11.12
N SER A 318 3.14 -11.17 10.07
CA SER A 318 3.24 -9.75 9.72
C SER A 318 2.74 -8.83 10.85
N THR A 319 1.67 -9.22 11.53
CA THR A 319 1.16 -8.48 12.71
C THR A 319 2.20 -8.48 13.85
N ARG A 320 2.81 -9.64 14.13
CA ARG A 320 3.88 -9.76 15.13
C ARG A 320 5.12 -8.94 14.75
N GLU A 321 5.52 -8.96 13.47
CA GLU A 321 6.64 -8.18 12.93
C GLU A 321 6.40 -6.68 13.07
N ASN A 322 5.24 -6.19 12.62
CA ASN A 322 4.84 -4.79 12.74
C ASN A 322 4.78 -4.34 14.20
N LYS A 323 4.26 -5.19 15.09
CA LYS A 323 4.23 -4.90 16.53
C LYS A 323 5.64 -4.79 17.11
N LEU A 324 6.53 -5.74 16.81
CA LEU A 324 7.91 -5.72 17.29
C LEU A 324 8.66 -4.48 16.80
N TYR A 325 8.52 -4.13 15.52
CA TYR A 325 9.11 -2.92 14.95
C TYR A 325 8.57 -1.65 15.66
N THR A 326 7.26 -1.55 15.83
CA THR A 326 6.61 -0.40 16.46
C THR A 326 7.02 -0.27 17.93
N ASP A 327 6.87 -1.33 18.72
CA ASP A 327 7.25 -1.34 20.15
C ASP A 327 8.72 -0.95 20.33
N THR A 328 9.61 -1.44 19.46
CA THR A 328 11.05 -1.17 19.55
C THR A 328 11.38 0.29 19.21
N THR A 329 10.81 0.80 18.11
CA THR A 329 11.08 2.16 17.64
C THR A 329 10.42 3.23 18.52
N GLU A 330 9.22 2.97 19.06
CA GLU A 330 8.59 3.82 20.06
C GLU A 330 9.43 3.90 21.33
N LYS A 331 9.91 2.75 21.83
CA LYS A 331 10.81 2.72 22.98
C LYS A 331 12.09 3.52 22.74
N TRP A 332 12.65 3.46 21.54
CA TRP A 332 13.85 4.24 21.21
C TRP A 332 13.59 5.74 21.24
N LEU A 333 12.45 6.19 20.72
CA LEU A 333 12.04 7.60 20.80
C LEU A 333 11.81 8.04 22.26
N ASP A 334 11.24 7.17 23.10
CA ASP A 334 11.02 7.44 24.52
C ASP A 334 12.31 7.48 25.35
N ASP A 335 13.30 6.64 25.00
CA ASP A 335 14.59 6.54 25.69
C ASP A 335 15.58 7.66 25.29
N ALA A 336 15.43 8.26 24.11
CA ALA A 336 16.34 9.29 23.57
C ALA A 336 16.13 10.68 24.22
N ASP A 337 17.21 11.45 24.37
CA ASP A 337 17.12 12.85 24.82
C ASP A 337 16.75 13.76 23.65
N ILE A 338 15.44 14.00 23.49
CA ILE A 338 14.88 14.80 22.38
C ILE A 338 14.44 16.19 22.88
N ASN A 339 15.02 17.24 22.30
CA ASN A 339 14.61 18.62 22.54
C ASN A 339 14.19 19.32 21.24
N VAL A 340 12.93 19.76 21.16
CA VAL A 340 12.34 20.41 19.97
C VAL A 340 12.26 21.93 20.12
N GLU A 341 12.89 22.65 19.20
CA GLU A 341 12.82 24.11 19.06
C GLU A 341 11.50 24.53 18.39
N LYS A 342 10.40 24.49 19.16
CA LYS A 342 9.02 24.76 18.69
C LYS A 342 8.87 26.08 17.91
N LYS A 343 9.70 27.10 18.19
CA LYS A 343 9.69 28.37 17.44
C LYS A 343 10.25 28.24 16.04
N VAL A 344 11.28 27.40 15.86
CA VAL A 344 11.87 27.08 14.56
C VAL A 344 10.91 26.18 13.79
N LEU A 345 10.35 25.14 14.43
CA LEU A 345 9.39 24.23 13.79
C LEU A 345 8.18 24.96 13.22
N LYS A 346 7.59 25.91 13.97
CA LYS A 346 6.46 26.74 13.52
C LYS A 346 6.74 27.64 12.31
N THR A 347 8.00 27.77 11.89
CA THR A 347 8.35 28.49 10.67
C THR A 347 8.14 27.64 9.41
N LEU A 348 8.16 26.31 9.54
CA LEU A 348 7.81 25.39 8.46
C LEU A 348 6.28 25.22 8.44
N LYS A 349 5.64 25.77 7.42
CA LYS A 349 4.20 25.67 7.20
C LYS A 349 3.93 24.90 5.93
N VAL A 350 2.97 23.99 5.99
CA VAL A 350 2.42 23.30 4.82
C VAL A 350 1.00 23.77 4.65
N THR A 351 0.80 24.75 3.78
CA THR A 351 -0.53 25.30 3.45
C THR A 351 -0.81 25.25 1.96
N ASP A 352 0.23 24.95 1.18
CA ASP A 352 0.25 24.91 -0.28
C ASP A 352 0.02 23.48 -0.79
N ASN A 353 -0.12 23.32 -2.12
CA ASN A 353 0.02 22.02 -2.80
C ASN A 353 1.29 22.03 -3.65
N HIS A 354 2.34 22.65 -3.13
CA HIS A 354 3.54 22.86 -3.92
C HIS A 354 4.19 21.51 -4.19
N LYS A 355 4.33 21.19 -5.47
CA LYS A 355 4.95 19.95 -5.94
C LYS A 355 6.45 20.21 -6.02
N PHE A 356 7.22 19.41 -5.29
CA PHE A 356 8.68 19.40 -5.37
C PHE A 356 9.14 18.03 -5.84
N SER A 357 10.23 17.99 -6.61
CA SER A 357 10.81 16.72 -7.03
C SER A 357 11.76 16.23 -5.93
N ILE A 358 11.32 15.24 -5.15
CA ILE A 358 12.20 14.43 -4.32
C ILE A 358 12.33 13.10 -5.05
N ALA A 359 13.55 12.72 -5.43
CA ALA A 359 13.78 11.39 -5.97
C ALA A 359 13.48 10.41 -4.83
N THR A 360 12.36 9.70 -4.94
CA THR A 360 11.93 8.72 -3.93
C THR A 360 12.28 7.33 -4.38
N ALA A 361 12.64 6.53 -3.38
CA ALA A 361 13.00 5.15 -3.50
C ALA A 361 11.74 4.30 -3.73
N THR A 362 11.41 3.93 -4.97
CA THR A 362 10.47 2.82 -5.16
C THR A 362 11.26 1.53 -4.98
N PRO A 363 10.98 0.70 -3.96
CA PRO A 363 11.55 -0.65 -3.92
C PRO A 363 11.03 -1.40 -5.14
N GLU A 364 11.92 -1.85 -6.01
CA GLU A 364 11.53 -2.90 -6.96
C GLU A 364 11.10 -4.13 -6.15
N PRO A 365 10.05 -4.84 -6.58
CA PRO A 365 9.72 -6.13 -5.98
C PRO A 365 10.99 -6.99 -6.02
N THR A 366 11.39 -7.50 -4.86
CA THR A 366 12.44 -8.50 -4.80
C THR A 366 11.94 -9.68 -5.62
N GLU A 367 12.58 -9.94 -6.75
CA GLU A 367 12.31 -11.11 -7.59
C GLU A 367 12.85 -12.34 -6.83
N GLU A 368 12.15 -12.77 -5.79
CA GLU A 368 12.36 -14.07 -5.16
C GLU A 368 11.31 -15.05 -5.70
N ALA A 369 11.75 -15.82 -6.70
CA ALA A 369 11.29 -17.17 -7.07
C ALA A 369 9.83 -17.55 -6.75
N ALA A 370 8.89 -17.12 -7.61
CA ALA A 370 7.68 -17.88 -7.89
C ALA A 370 7.61 -18.19 -9.39
N ALA A 371 8.48 -19.09 -9.85
CA ALA A 371 8.26 -19.81 -11.09
C ALA A 371 7.17 -20.86 -10.84
N THR A 372 5.91 -20.43 -10.87
CA THR A 372 4.79 -21.31 -11.21
C THR A 372 4.32 -20.88 -12.60
N GLU A 373 4.70 -21.69 -13.60
CA GLU A 373 4.23 -21.53 -14.96
C GLU A 373 2.70 -21.64 -14.99
N THR A 374 2.05 -20.51 -15.26
CA THR A 374 0.70 -20.48 -15.82
C THR A 374 0.86 -20.58 -17.34
N PRO A 375 0.30 -21.61 -18.01
CA PRO A 375 0.42 -21.71 -19.45
C PRO A 375 -0.35 -20.58 -20.14
N GLU A 376 0.33 -19.86 -21.03
CA GLU A 376 -0.26 -18.96 -22.01
C GLU A 376 -1.35 -19.68 -22.80
N VAL A 377 -2.59 -19.19 -22.69
CA VAL A 377 -3.64 -19.44 -23.67
C VAL A 377 -3.32 -18.55 -24.88
N THR A 378 -2.74 -19.15 -25.90
CA THR A 378 -2.63 -18.57 -27.24
C THR A 378 -4.02 -18.43 -27.85
N GLU A 379 -4.57 -17.20 -27.89
CA GLU A 379 -5.62 -16.86 -28.85
C GLU A 379 -5.00 -16.60 -30.22
N ALA A 380 -5.32 -17.49 -31.14
CA ALA A 380 -5.00 -17.37 -32.55
C ALA A 380 -5.82 -16.25 -33.18
N ALA A 381 -5.15 -15.18 -33.63
CA ALA A 381 -5.69 -14.30 -34.66
C ALA A 381 -5.34 -14.87 -36.04
N GLU A 382 -6.37 -15.20 -36.81
CA GLU A 382 -6.29 -15.54 -38.23
C GLU A 382 -5.62 -14.41 -39.03
N GLU A 383 -4.45 -14.67 -39.61
CA GLU A 383 -4.02 -13.99 -40.83
C GLU A 383 -4.25 -14.92 -42.01
N THR A 384 -5.18 -14.53 -42.88
CA THR A 384 -5.44 -15.17 -44.17
C THR A 384 -4.27 -14.95 -45.13
N GLU A 385 -3.67 -16.05 -45.57
CA GLU A 385 -2.71 -16.10 -46.68
C GLU A 385 -3.32 -15.58 -47.99
N ALA A 386 -2.58 -14.71 -48.69
CA ALA A 386 -2.69 -14.53 -50.13
C ALA A 386 -1.35 -14.86 -50.78
N THR A 387 -1.37 -15.95 -51.52
CA THR A 387 -0.33 -16.64 -52.29
C THR A 387 0.46 -15.79 -53.28
N ALA A 388 1.74 -16.16 -53.42
CA ALA A 388 2.72 -15.69 -54.40
C ALA A 388 2.39 -16.05 -55.86
N THR A 389 2.94 -15.27 -56.81
CA THR A 389 3.46 -15.74 -58.12
C THR A 389 4.50 -14.71 -58.66
N PRO A 390 5.59 -15.13 -59.35
CA PRO A 390 6.81 -14.33 -59.55
C PRO A 390 7.09 -13.87 -61.00
N GLU A 391 8.27 -13.24 -61.17
CA GLU A 391 9.05 -12.90 -62.38
C GLU A 391 8.63 -11.69 -63.23
N ALA A 392 9.53 -10.70 -63.39
CA ALA A 392 10.45 -10.60 -64.54
C ALA A 392 11.24 -9.27 -64.57
N THR A 393 12.45 -9.38 -65.11
CA THR A 393 13.56 -8.43 -65.26
C THR A 393 13.43 -7.55 -66.54
N GLU A 394 13.90 -6.30 -66.51
CA GLU A 394 14.68 -5.54 -67.55
C GLU A 394 14.66 -4.03 -67.19
N GLU A 395 15.80 -3.43 -66.85
CA GLU A 395 16.73 -2.67 -67.73
C GLU A 395 16.27 -1.27 -68.18
N THR A 396 17.05 -0.25 -67.74
CA THR A 396 17.49 0.98 -68.47
C THR A 396 16.39 1.95 -68.98
N GLU A 397 16.49 3.27 -68.99
CA GLU A 397 17.58 4.22 -69.18
C GLU A 397 17.28 5.56 -68.47
N ALA A 398 18.34 6.34 -68.28
CA ALA A 398 18.31 7.74 -67.91
C ALA A 398 17.73 8.64 -69.02
N THR A 399 16.98 9.69 -68.67
CA THR A 399 17.06 10.98 -69.41
C THR A 399 16.48 12.16 -68.60
N THR A 400 17.40 13.07 -68.24
CA THR A 400 17.31 14.54 -68.30
C THR A 400 16.08 15.31 -67.79
N THR A 401 16.36 16.16 -66.80
CA THR A 401 15.75 17.48 -66.53
C THR A 401 15.67 18.34 -67.81
N PRO A 402 14.67 19.23 -67.94
CA PRO A 402 15.00 20.62 -67.66
C PRO A 402 13.99 21.36 -66.77
N GLU A 403 14.58 22.30 -66.06
CA GLU A 403 14.07 23.42 -65.29
C GLU A 403 13.06 24.28 -66.07
N VAL A 404 11.95 24.68 -65.43
CA VAL A 404 11.35 26.01 -65.65
C VAL A 404 10.86 26.57 -64.31
N THR A 405 11.28 27.81 -64.12
CA THR A 405 11.19 28.75 -63.02
C THR A 405 9.83 29.48 -62.97
N GLU A 406 9.63 30.23 -61.88
CA GLU A 406 8.64 31.33 -61.67
C GLU A 406 7.16 30.93 -61.44
N ALA A 407 6.38 31.59 -60.58
CA ALA A 407 6.61 32.71 -59.66
C ALA A 407 5.45 32.76 -58.64
N ALA A 408 5.69 33.56 -57.61
CA ALA A 408 4.82 33.86 -56.48
C ALA A 408 3.42 34.39 -56.82
N SER A 409 2.45 34.05 -55.98
CA SER A 409 1.57 34.98 -55.25
C SER A 409 1.05 34.31 -53.98
#